data_AF-A0AAU9TFU3-F1
#
_entry.id   AF-A0AAU9TFU3-F1
#
_cell.length_a   1.000
_cell.length_b   1.000
_cell.length_c   1.000
_cell.angle_alpha   90.00
_cell.angle_beta   90.00
_cell.angle_gamma   90.00
#
_symmetry.space_group_name_H-M   'P 1'
#
loop_
_entity.id
_entity.type
_entity.pdbx_description
1 polymer ?
#
loop_
_entity_poly.entity_id
_entity_poly.type
_entity_poly.pdbx_seq_one_letter_code
_entity_poly.pdbx_strand_id
1 'polypeptide(L)'
;MISRLLKFYFLAEFRYEAVIVVHKDLPINNLDQLKGLKSCHTGVNRNVGYKIPLTMLMKRSIFPKMNDRTISPKENELRAFSTFFKQSCIVGKWSPDPKTNSAWKSQYKQLCALCEHPDKCDYPDNYSGYEGALRCLAHNGGEVAFTKVIYVRKFFGLPVGTIPANQSSENPDEFAYLCVDGSKVPVREKACSWAARPWQGLLGHNDVLAKLSPLREKIKQLADAGASSNPNWFTKVLGLSDKIHHVADNIPIKPVDYLKKANYTEVIERGHGPPEPVVRLCVTSNVALAKCRAMAVFAFSRDIRPKLDCVHESSEEDCLRNVQDNGSDLVAVDDLRVAAAARRYNLHAVFHEVYGDKLPNYAVAVVRKNSQVNNIDDLRGKRSCHNSFGTFSGLLAPLYYLINKNKISSDNCIKNFGDFFAGSCLPGVDKAEHNPKGEDVSKLKKQCSGSNSAWTCLQQDKGDVAFVSSADLSNFDTSQYELLCLNKDNGGRDSLSNYATCNIAMAPSRTWLSAKDFLSDVSIAHTPLSLAQLLEEKPDLFNIYGEFLKNNNVIFNNAAKGLATTEKMDFEKFKTIYDVMNSCGVA
;
A
#
# COMPACT_ATOMS: atom_id res chain seq x y z
N MET A 1 -2.41 -44.16 -48.75
CA MET A 1 -1.40 -43.98 -47.66
C MET A 1 -1.79 -42.69 -46.93
N ILE A 2 -2.50 -42.83 -45.81
CA ILE A 2 -3.12 -41.73 -45.07
C ILE A 2 -2.07 -41.13 -44.15
N SER A 3 -1.52 -39.97 -44.51
CA SER A 3 -0.73 -39.14 -43.59
C SER A 3 -1.70 -38.28 -42.77
N ARG A 4 -2.01 -38.72 -41.54
CA ARG A 4 -2.65 -37.87 -40.54
C ARG A 4 -1.57 -36.95 -39.96
N LEU A 5 -1.59 -35.68 -40.37
CA LEU A 5 -0.83 -34.63 -39.67
C LEU A 5 -1.31 -34.57 -38.20
N LEU A 6 -0.36 -34.76 -37.28
CA LEU A 6 -0.56 -34.53 -35.86
C LEU A 6 -1.01 -33.08 -35.62
N LYS A 7 -2.20 -32.91 -35.05
CA LYS A 7 -2.61 -31.68 -34.35
C LYS A 7 -1.62 -31.44 -33.22
N PHE A 8 -0.73 -30.47 -33.39
CA PHE A 8 0.07 -29.92 -32.29
C PHE A 8 -0.87 -29.18 -31.33
N TYR A 9 -1.14 -29.83 -30.20
CA TYR A 9 -2.03 -29.38 -29.16
C TYR A 9 -1.26 -28.52 -28.14
N PHE A 10 -1.37 -27.20 -28.20
CA PHE A 10 -1.19 -26.34 -27.02
C PHE A 10 -2.54 -26.29 -26.28
N LEU A 11 -2.70 -27.14 -25.26
CA LEU A 11 -3.98 -27.68 -24.77
C LEU A 11 -4.53 -27.14 -23.43
N ALA A 12 -3.97 -26.07 -22.87
CA ALA A 12 -4.42 -25.58 -21.56
C ALA A 12 -5.47 -24.46 -21.72
N GLU A 13 -6.73 -24.79 -21.44
CA GLU A 13 -7.84 -23.84 -21.52
C GLU A 13 -7.66 -22.62 -20.59
N PHE A 14 -7.01 -22.81 -19.44
CA PHE A 14 -6.77 -21.78 -18.44
C PHE A 14 -5.28 -21.63 -18.12
N ARG A 15 -4.88 -20.48 -17.57
CA ARG A 15 -3.49 -20.21 -17.15
C ARG A 15 -2.98 -21.25 -16.18
N TYR A 16 -3.84 -21.66 -15.27
CA TYR A 16 -3.63 -22.84 -14.44
C TYR A 16 -4.91 -23.19 -13.68
N GLU A 17 -5.08 -24.48 -13.42
CA GLU A 17 -6.16 -25.05 -12.62
C GLU A 17 -5.73 -25.19 -11.15
N ALA A 18 -6.60 -24.80 -10.23
CA ALA A 18 -6.39 -24.95 -8.80
C ALA A 18 -6.83 -26.34 -8.34
N VAL A 19 -6.00 -26.98 -7.53
CA VAL A 19 -6.25 -28.35 -7.04
C VAL A 19 -5.96 -28.45 -5.56
N ILE A 20 -6.64 -29.41 -4.94
CA ILE A 20 -6.40 -29.88 -3.59
C ILE A 20 -5.64 -31.20 -3.71
N VAL A 21 -4.49 -31.33 -3.07
CA VAL A 21 -3.70 -32.56 -3.04
C VAL A 21 -3.66 -33.08 -1.61
N VAL A 22 -3.91 -34.37 -1.44
CA VAL A 22 -3.89 -35.05 -0.14
C VAL A 22 -3.11 -36.34 -0.25
N HIS A 23 -2.70 -36.90 0.89
CA HIS A 23 -2.25 -38.29 0.97
C HIS A 23 -3.38 -39.22 0.55
N LYS A 24 -3.05 -40.26 -0.22
CA LYS A 24 -4.03 -41.23 -0.75
C LYS A 24 -4.83 -41.89 0.37
N ASP A 25 -4.21 -42.17 1.51
CA ASP A 25 -4.82 -42.89 2.63
C ASP A 25 -5.53 -41.97 3.65
N LEU A 26 -5.51 -40.64 3.46
CA LEU A 26 -6.21 -39.70 4.34
C LEU A 26 -7.72 -40.05 4.39
N PRO A 27 -8.36 -40.34 5.53
CA PRO A 27 -9.77 -40.73 5.56
C PRO A 27 -10.71 -39.54 5.34
N ILE A 28 -10.85 -39.12 4.07
CA ILE A 28 -11.68 -38.00 3.61
C ILE A 28 -12.54 -38.42 2.42
N ASN A 29 -13.82 -38.09 2.49
CA ASN A 29 -14.83 -38.28 1.45
C ASN A 29 -15.76 -37.07 1.28
N ASN A 30 -15.46 -35.94 1.94
CA ASN A 30 -16.16 -34.67 1.81
C ASN A 30 -15.21 -33.51 2.15
N LEU A 31 -15.34 -32.37 1.45
CA LEU A 31 -14.57 -31.16 1.75
C LEU A 31 -14.81 -30.61 3.17
N ASP A 32 -15.94 -30.90 3.80
CA ASP A 32 -16.21 -30.48 5.18
C ASP A 32 -15.24 -31.10 6.20
N GLN A 33 -14.70 -32.29 5.89
CA GLN A 33 -13.69 -32.99 6.69
C GLN A 33 -12.29 -32.40 6.53
N LEU A 34 -12.12 -31.35 5.72
CA LEU A 34 -10.90 -30.54 5.76
C LEU A 34 -10.73 -29.80 7.09
N LYS A 35 -11.81 -29.65 7.86
CA LYS A 35 -11.77 -29.05 9.20
C LYS A 35 -10.85 -29.88 10.11
N GLY A 36 -9.93 -29.20 10.79
CA GLY A 36 -8.98 -29.79 11.72
C GLY A 36 -7.72 -30.37 11.07
N LEU A 37 -7.62 -30.37 9.74
CA LEU A 37 -6.40 -30.80 9.05
C LEU A 37 -5.28 -29.77 9.14
N LYS A 38 -4.06 -30.23 8.88
CA LYS A 38 -2.84 -29.46 8.67
C LYS A 38 -2.72 -29.04 7.21
N SER A 39 -2.76 -27.75 6.92
CA SER A 39 -2.90 -27.23 5.55
C SER A 39 -1.66 -26.50 4.99
N CYS A 40 -1.29 -26.83 3.77
CA CYS A 40 -0.14 -26.28 3.08
C CYS A 40 -0.60 -25.34 1.97
N HIS A 41 -0.18 -24.07 2.04
CA HIS A 41 -0.65 -23.03 1.12
C HIS A 41 0.51 -22.39 0.37
N THR A 42 0.22 -21.89 -0.83
CA THR A 42 1.23 -21.15 -1.60
C THR A 42 1.66 -19.82 -0.95
N GLY A 43 0.84 -19.30 -0.04
CA GLY A 43 0.98 -18.01 0.64
C GLY A 43 -0.24 -17.10 0.47
N VAL A 44 -0.30 -16.08 1.32
CA VAL A 44 -1.43 -15.15 1.44
C VAL A 44 -1.74 -14.44 0.12
N ASN A 45 -3.02 -14.12 -0.14
CA ASN A 45 -3.46 -13.36 -1.32
C ASN A 45 -3.10 -13.99 -2.68
N ARG A 46 -2.76 -15.29 -2.73
CA ARG A 46 -2.53 -16.01 -3.99
C ARG A 46 -3.77 -16.77 -4.42
N ASN A 47 -3.91 -16.99 -5.73
CA ASN A 47 -5.11 -17.61 -6.30
C ASN A 47 -5.35 -19.03 -5.76
N VAL A 48 -4.54 -20.00 -6.16
CA VAL A 48 -4.80 -21.43 -5.88
C VAL A 48 -4.58 -21.81 -4.43
N GLY A 49 -3.69 -21.11 -3.73
CA GLY A 49 -3.32 -21.43 -2.35
C GLY A 49 -4.02 -20.58 -1.30
N TYR A 50 -4.87 -19.61 -1.66
CA TYR A 50 -5.54 -18.76 -0.67
C TYR A 50 -6.93 -18.33 -1.11
N LYS A 51 -7.02 -17.51 -2.18
CA LYS A 51 -8.29 -16.92 -2.63
C LYS A 51 -9.32 -17.96 -3.07
N ILE A 52 -8.91 -18.93 -3.88
CA ILE A 52 -9.79 -20.00 -4.36
C ILE A 52 -10.23 -20.91 -3.20
N PRO A 53 -9.32 -21.45 -2.34
CA PRO A 53 -9.72 -22.20 -1.16
C PRO A 53 -10.72 -21.42 -0.29
N LEU A 54 -10.46 -20.15 -0.02
CA LEU A 54 -11.35 -19.32 0.78
C LEU A 54 -12.73 -19.15 0.13
N THR A 55 -12.77 -18.87 -1.17
CA THR A 55 -14.02 -18.71 -1.96
C THR A 55 -14.89 -19.96 -1.91
N MET A 56 -14.26 -21.15 -1.97
CA MET A 56 -15.00 -22.41 -2.03
C MET A 56 -15.41 -22.89 -0.64
N LEU A 57 -14.51 -22.78 0.34
CA LEU A 57 -14.77 -23.22 1.72
C LEU A 57 -15.80 -22.34 2.41
N MET A 58 -15.84 -21.03 2.16
CA MET A 58 -16.84 -20.15 2.78
C MET A 58 -18.29 -20.48 2.39
N LYS A 59 -18.50 -21.25 1.31
CA LYS A 59 -19.82 -21.75 0.91
C LYS A 59 -20.27 -22.98 1.71
N ARG A 60 -19.40 -23.54 2.56
CA ARG A 60 -19.70 -24.67 3.43
C ARG A 60 -20.16 -24.15 4.79
N SER A 61 -21.19 -24.77 5.37
CA SER A 61 -21.73 -24.38 6.68
C SER A 61 -20.73 -24.59 7.82
N ILE A 62 -19.83 -25.57 7.66
CA ILE A 62 -18.80 -25.92 8.64
C ILE A 62 -17.63 -24.90 8.69
N PHE A 63 -17.46 -24.09 7.65
CA PHE A 63 -16.40 -23.08 7.61
C PHE A 63 -16.80 -21.86 8.47
N PRO A 64 -15.88 -21.30 9.27
CA PRO A 64 -16.19 -20.16 10.13
C PRO A 64 -16.73 -18.97 9.35
N LYS A 65 -17.70 -18.27 9.95
CA LYS A 65 -18.21 -17.01 9.39
C LYS A 65 -17.12 -15.93 9.47
N MET A 66 -17.17 -15.00 8.52
CA MET A 66 -16.15 -13.96 8.34
C MET A 66 -16.73 -12.54 8.46
N ASN A 67 -17.92 -12.40 9.05
CA ASN A 67 -18.68 -11.14 9.09
C ASN A 67 -18.62 -10.43 10.45
N ASP A 68 -17.62 -10.72 11.27
CA ASP A 68 -17.40 -9.97 12.50
C ASP A 68 -16.86 -8.57 12.20
N ARG A 69 -17.55 -7.57 12.72
CA ARG A 69 -17.30 -6.16 12.40
C ARG A 69 -16.32 -5.49 13.34
N THR A 70 -15.93 -6.14 14.43
CA THR A 70 -14.92 -5.57 15.34
C THR A 70 -13.51 -5.65 14.75
N ILE A 71 -13.32 -6.48 13.71
CA ILE A 71 -12.04 -6.70 13.03
C ILE A 71 -12.17 -6.51 11.52
N SER A 72 -11.03 -6.32 10.85
CA SER A 72 -11.01 -6.12 9.40
C SER A 72 -11.44 -7.38 8.63
N PRO A 73 -11.89 -7.26 7.36
CA PRO A 73 -12.16 -8.42 6.51
C PRO A 73 -10.95 -9.35 6.38
N LYS A 74 -9.75 -8.79 6.25
CA LYS A 74 -8.52 -9.58 6.18
C LYS A 74 -8.30 -10.41 7.44
N GLU A 75 -8.52 -9.82 8.61
CA GLU A 75 -8.38 -10.54 9.87
C GLU A 75 -9.44 -11.63 10.02
N ASN A 76 -10.68 -11.38 9.58
CA ASN A 76 -11.70 -12.41 9.52
C ASN A 76 -11.27 -13.63 8.69
N GLU A 77 -10.60 -13.42 7.55
CA GLU A 77 -10.05 -14.52 6.73
C GLU A 77 -8.98 -15.32 7.47
N LEU A 78 -8.06 -14.62 8.13
CA LEU A 78 -7.00 -15.25 8.91
C LEU A 78 -7.59 -16.05 10.06
N ARG A 79 -8.49 -15.45 10.85
CA ARG A 79 -9.17 -16.10 11.96
C ARG A 79 -9.99 -17.30 11.51
N ALA A 80 -10.69 -17.19 10.37
CA ALA A 80 -11.47 -18.30 9.82
C ALA A 80 -10.56 -19.48 9.44
N PHE A 81 -9.46 -19.24 8.72
CA PHE A 81 -8.50 -20.29 8.43
C PHE A 81 -7.86 -20.87 9.68
N SER A 82 -7.50 -20.02 10.64
CA SER A 82 -6.80 -20.42 11.86
C SER A 82 -7.68 -21.19 12.84
N THR A 83 -9.00 -21.09 12.67
CA THR A 83 -10.02 -21.83 13.42
C THR A 83 -10.44 -23.10 12.67
N PHE A 84 -10.44 -23.05 11.33
CA PHE A 84 -10.83 -24.19 10.49
C PHE A 84 -9.73 -25.25 10.40
N PHE A 85 -8.46 -24.84 10.20
CA PHE A 85 -7.30 -25.74 10.13
C PHE A 85 -6.56 -25.77 11.45
N LYS A 86 -5.97 -26.93 11.79
CA LYS A 86 -5.23 -27.12 13.04
C LYS A 86 -3.89 -26.38 13.02
N GLN A 87 -3.16 -26.49 11.92
CA GLN A 87 -1.91 -25.78 11.63
C GLN A 87 -1.84 -25.53 10.14
N SER A 88 -1.13 -24.48 9.72
CA SER A 88 -0.92 -24.19 8.31
C SER A 88 0.47 -23.65 8.02
N CYS A 89 0.82 -23.59 6.73
CA CYS A 89 1.84 -22.66 6.25
C CYS A 89 1.25 -21.65 5.26
N ILE A 90 1.05 -20.41 5.70
CA ILE A 90 0.56 -19.27 4.91
C ILE A 90 1.51 -18.08 5.05
N VAL A 91 2.63 -18.11 4.33
CA VAL A 91 3.62 -17.03 4.34
C VAL A 91 3.14 -15.75 3.64
N GLY A 92 3.92 -14.66 3.81
CA GLY A 92 3.79 -13.41 3.07
C GLY A 92 3.30 -12.25 3.93
N LYS A 93 3.05 -11.10 3.30
CA LYS A 93 2.48 -9.91 3.96
C LYS A 93 0.96 -10.04 4.10
N TRP A 94 0.48 -10.33 5.30
CA TRP A 94 -0.94 -10.45 5.62
C TRP A 94 -1.63 -9.09 5.69
N SER A 95 -0.91 -8.06 6.15
CA SER A 95 -1.31 -6.66 6.09
C SER A 95 -0.24 -5.86 5.32
N PRO A 96 -0.64 -4.82 4.56
CA PRO A 96 0.33 -3.85 4.02
C PRO A 96 0.98 -3.02 5.13
N ASP A 97 0.34 -2.87 6.30
CA ASP A 97 0.91 -2.24 7.48
C ASP A 97 1.84 -3.22 8.23
N PRO A 98 3.15 -2.91 8.38
CA PRO A 98 4.11 -3.82 9.00
C PRO A 98 3.78 -4.19 10.45
N LYS A 99 3.26 -3.24 11.25
CA LYS A 99 2.92 -3.48 12.67
C LYS A 99 1.74 -4.42 12.81
N THR A 100 0.67 -4.17 12.07
CA THR A 100 -0.51 -5.04 11.96
C THR A 100 -0.11 -6.42 11.46
N ASN A 101 0.74 -6.50 10.43
CA ASN A 101 1.22 -7.78 9.91
C ASN A 101 1.93 -8.59 10.99
N SER A 102 2.87 -7.99 11.74
CA SER A 102 3.60 -8.67 12.82
C SER A 102 2.68 -9.07 13.99
N ALA A 103 1.73 -8.20 14.35
CA ALA A 103 0.74 -8.48 15.39
C ALA A 103 -0.13 -9.68 15.03
N TRP A 104 -0.68 -9.71 13.80
CA TRP A 104 -1.47 -10.84 13.33
C TRP A 104 -0.66 -12.13 13.23
N LYS A 105 0.60 -12.08 12.79
CA LYS A 105 1.48 -13.26 12.76
C LYS A 105 1.68 -13.87 14.14
N SER A 106 1.76 -13.03 15.17
CA SER A 106 1.84 -13.46 16.57
C SER A 106 0.52 -14.04 17.07
N GLN A 107 -0.60 -13.37 16.78
CA GLN A 107 -1.94 -13.77 17.21
C GLN A 107 -2.43 -15.07 16.53
N TYR A 108 -2.16 -15.23 15.25
CA TYR A 108 -2.58 -16.37 14.43
C TYR A 108 -1.39 -17.28 14.06
N LYS A 109 -0.48 -17.51 15.03
CA LYS A 109 0.77 -18.27 14.84
C LYS A 109 0.58 -19.68 14.25
N GLN A 110 -0.59 -20.30 14.45
CA GLN A 110 -0.92 -21.60 13.87
C GLN A 110 -0.92 -21.58 12.34
N LEU A 111 -1.16 -20.44 11.71
CA LEU A 111 -1.13 -20.29 10.25
C LEU A 111 0.29 -20.33 9.67
N CYS A 112 1.32 -20.27 10.53
CA CYS A 112 2.73 -20.32 10.16
C CYS A 112 3.43 -21.59 10.65
N ALA A 113 2.77 -22.43 11.44
CA ALA A 113 3.38 -23.53 12.18
C ALA A 113 3.97 -24.65 11.31
N LEU A 114 3.53 -24.78 10.05
CA LEU A 114 4.08 -25.75 9.10
C LEU A 114 5.09 -25.15 8.12
N CYS A 115 5.42 -23.86 8.27
CA CYS A 115 6.43 -23.21 7.45
C CYS A 115 7.84 -23.62 7.88
N GLU A 116 8.82 -23.38 7.01
CA GLU A 116 10.23 -23.69 7.30
C GLU A 116 10.75 -22.81 8.43
N HIS A 117 10.37 -21.53 8.41
CA HIS A 117 10.68 -20.55 9.46
C HIS A 117 9.38 -19.95 10.02
N PRO A 118 8.70 -20.62 10.97
CA PRO A 118 7.41 -20.17 11.50
C PRO A 118 7.44 -18.78 12.16
N ASP A 119 8.58 -18.38 12.72
CA ASP A 119 8.82 -17.07 13.34
C ASP A 119 8.86 -15.93 12.30
N LYS A 120 9.41 -16.20 11.11
CA LYS A 120 9.46 -15.24 10.00
C LYS A 120 8.18 -15.26 9.18
N CYS A 121 7.72 -16.46 8.81
CA CYS A 121 6.51 -16.73 8.03
C CYS A 121 6.38 -15.81 6.80
N ASP A 122 7.48 -15.68 6.06
CA ASP A 122 7.60 -14.82 4.88
C ASP A 122 8.49 -15.49 3.84
N TYR A 123 8.49 -14.98 2.61
CA TYR A 123 9.35 -15.48 1.55
C TYR A 123 10.84 -15.10 1.79
N PRO A 124 11.80 -15.88 1.25
CA PRO A 124 11.66 -17.26 0.78
C PRO A 124 11.43 -18.23 1.95
N ASP A 125 10.66 -19.28 1.69
CA ASP A 125 10.36 -20.37 2.62
C ASP A 125 10.13 -21.66 1.83
N ASN A 126 10.84 -22.73 2.17
CA ASN A 126 10.88 -23.98 1.41
C ASN A 126 9.53 -24.72 1.37
N TYR A 127 8.63 -24.44 2.32
CA TYR A 127 7.29 -25.01 2.44
C TYR A 127 6.19 -24.08 1.91
N SER A 128 6.57 -23.00 1.26
CA SER A 128 5.67 -22.05 0.61
C SER A 128 5.75 -22.07 -0.91
N GLY A 129 4.82 -21.39 -1.58
CA GLY A 129 4.75 -21.39 -3.04
C GLY A 129 4.12 -22.67 -3.61
N TYR A 130 4.13 -22.79 -4.94
CA TYR A 130 3.41 -23.89 -5.61
C TYR A 130 4.04 -25.25 -5.32
N GLU A 131 5.37 -25.31 -5.30
CA GLU A 131 6.15 -26.52 -5.03
C GLU A 131 6.34 -26.74 -3.53
N GLY A 132 6.64 -25.69 -2.76
CA GLY A 132 6.82 -25.81 -1.32
C GLY A 132 5.54 -26.23 -0.60
N ALA A 133 4.35 -25.87 -1.10
CA ALA A 133 3.11 -26.43 -0.56
C ALA A 133 3.02 -27.96 -0.71
N LEU A 134 3.61 -28.54 -1.76
CA LEU A 134 3.69 -30.00 -1.93
C LEU A 134 4.78 -30.60 -1.03
N ARG A 135 5.92 -29.93 -0.86
CA ARG A 135 6.93 -30.34 0.13
C ARG A 135 6.40 -30.29 1.57
N CYS A 136 5.60 -29.29 1.91
CA CYS A 136 4.92 -29.21 3.20
C CYS A 136 4.02 -30.44 3.44
N LEU A 137 3.27 -30.86 2.41
CA LEU A 137 2.42 -32.05 2.45
C LEU A 137 3.23 -33.34 2.57
N ALA A 138 4.27 -33.49 1.74
CA ALA A 138 5.06 -34.72 1.65
C ALA A 138 6.06 -34.87 2.81
N HIS A 139 6.67 -33.78 3.26
CA HIS A 139 7.88 -33.81 4.10
C HIS A 139 7.72 -33.11 5.46
N ASN A 140 6.69 -32.27 5.66
CA ASN A 140 6.51 -31.51 6.90
C ASN A 140 5.20 -31.80 7.65
N GLY A 141 4.65 -33.00 7.44
CA GLY A 141 3.46 -33.47 8.16
C GLY A 141 2.18 -32.70 7.83
N GLY A 142 2.12 -32.02 6.68
CA GLY A 142 0.87 -31.50 6.14
C GLY A 142 -0.05 -32.64 5.71
N GLU A 143 -1.36 -32.39 5.72
CA GLU A 143 -2.40 -33.37 5.36
C GLU A 143 -3.12 -32.96 4.07
N VAL A 144 -3.14 -31.66 3.75
CA VAL A 144 -3.73 -31.11 2.53
C VAL A 144 -2.87 -29.98 1.97
N ALA A 145 -2.65 -29.98 0.65
CA ALA A 145 -1.99 -28.88 -0.07
C ALA A 145 -2.89 -28.22 -1.10
N PHE A 146 -2.88 -26.90 -1.13
CA PHE A 146 -3.57 -26.09 -2.12
C PHE A 146 -2.57 -25.52 -3.13
N THR A 147 -2.57 -26.07 -4.34
CA THR A 147 -1.60 -25.69 -5.39
C THR A 147 -2.22 -25.79 -6.79
N LYS A 148 -1.39 -25.85 -7.85
CA LYS A 148 -1.83 -25.95 -9.24
C LYS A 148 -1.27 -27.18 -9.95
N VAL A 149 -2.05 -27.73 -10.88
CA VAL A 149 -1.77 -28.99 -11.61
C VAL A 149 -0.33 -29.08 -12.12
N ILE A 150 0.16 -28.03 -12.79
CA ILE A 150 1.50 -28.02 -13.38
C ILE A 150 2.62 -28.28 -12.36
N TYR A 151 2.50 -27.78 -11.13
CA TYR A 151 3.51 -28.05 -10.09
C TYR A 151 3.35 -29.42 -9.46
N VAL A 152 2.12 -29.93 -9.34
CA VAL A 152 1.88 -31.31 -8.90
C VAL A 152 2.56 -32.28 -9.84
N ARG A 153 2.32 -32.14 -11.15
CA ARG A 153 2.91 -33.04 -12.15
C ARG A 153 4.44 -32.95 -12.15
N LYS A 154 5.01 -31.75 -12.08
CA LYS A 154 6.47 -31.56 -11.98
C LYS A 154 7.07 -32.17 -10.72
N PHE A 155 6.44 -31.98 -9.57
CA PHE A 155 6.91 -32.49 -8.28
C PHE A 155 7.07 -34.01 -8.30
N PHE A 156 6.14 -34.73 -8.95
CA PHE A 156 6.18 -36.18 -9.10
C PHE A 156 6.84 -36.67 -10.41
N GLY A 157 7.57 -35.81 -11.13
CA GLY A 157 8.26 -36.21 -12.36
C GLY A 157 7.36 -36.58 -13.54
N LEU A 158 6.08 -36.22 -13.49
CA LEU A 158 5.09 -36.52 -14.53
C LEU A 158 5.14 -35.49 -15.68
N PRO A 159 4.87 -35.91 -16.93
CA PRO A 159 4.89 -35.00 -18.08
C PRO A 159 3.74 -33.99 -18.00
N VAL A 160 3.97 -32.75 -18.42
CA VAL A 160 2.96 -31.68 -18.44
C VAL A 160 3.17 -30.69 -19.59
N GLY A 161 2.19 -30.58 -20.48
CA GLY A 161 2.32 -29.75 -21.69
C GLY A 161 3.49 -30.22 -22.55
N THR A 162 4.44 -29.33 -22.82
CA THR A 162 5.68 -29.63 -23.57
C THR A 162 6.81 -30.18 -22.70
N ILE A 163 6.62 -30.25 -21.38
CA ILE A 163 7.65 -30.70 -20.43
C ILE A 163 7.58 -32.22 -20.31
N PRO A 164 8.64 -32.96 -20.67
CA PRO A 164 8.66 -34.42 -20.58
C PRO A 164 8.68 -34.89 -19.12
N ALA A 165 8.46 -36.19 -18.93
CA ALA A 165 8.66 -36.83 -17.63
C ALA A 165 10.13 -36.67 -17.18
N ASN A 166 10.36 -36.55 -15.87
CA ASN A 166 11.68 -36.47 -15.28
C ASN A 166 11.77 -37.37 -14.05
N GLN A 167 12.97 -37.72 -13.61
CA GLN A 167 13.13 -38.46 -12.36
C GLN A 167 12.70 -37.59 -11.17
N SER A 168 11.94 -38.18 -10.25
CA SER A 168 11.57 -37.59 -8.97
C SER A 168 11.74 -38.63 -7.87
N SER A 169 12.13 -38.18 -6.68
CA SER A 169 12.14 -38.98 -5.45
C SER A 169 10.73 -39.21 -4.90
N GLU A 170 9.75 -38.46 -5.37
CA GLU A 170 8.40 -38.44 -4.83
C GLU A 170 7.50 -39.44 -5.59
N ASN A 171 6.79 -40.30 -4.85
CA ASN A 171 5.91 -41.30 -5.44
C ASN A 171 4.48 -40.74 -5.65
N PRO A 172 4.00 -40.51 -6.89
CA PRO A 172 2.65 -40.00 -7.12
C PRO A 172 1.52 -40.94 -6.65
N ASP A 173 1.80 -42.24 -6.47
CA ASP A 173 0.79 -43.23 -6.09
C ASP A 173 0.43 -43.18 -4.59
N GLU A 174 1.18 -42.39 -3.80
CA GLU A 174 0.91 -42.08 -2.40
C GLU A 174 0.00 -40.86 -2.22
N PHE A 175 -0.33 -40.16 -3.31
CA PHE A 175 -1.11 -38.92 -3.29
C PHE A 175 -2.31 -38.98 -4.23
N ALA A 176 -3.30 -38.13 -3.96
CA ALA A 176 -4.47 -37.97 -4.80
C ALA A 176 -4.93 -36.51 -4.86
N TYR A 177 -5.62 -36.17 -5.95
CA TYR A 177 -6.44 -34.96 -6.00
C TYR A 177 -7.74 -35.20 -5.22
N LEU A 178 -8.11 -34.26 -4.34
CA LEU A 178 -9.42 -34.26 -3.68
C LEU A 178 -10.40 -33.39 -4.47
N CYS A 179 -11.49 -33.99 -4.91
CA CYS A 179 -12.50 -33.37 -5.75
C CYS A 179 -13.61 -32.69 -4.92
N VAL A 180 -14.43 -31.84 -5.56
CA VAL A 180 -15.50 -31.09 -4.89
C VAL A 180 -16.58 -32.00 -4.31
N ASP A 181 -16.84 -33.13 -4.97
CA ASP A 181 -17.78 -34.17 -4.53
C ASP A 181 -17.19 -35.07 -3.43
N GLY A 182 -15.96 -34.82 -3.00
CA GLY A 182 -15.25 -35.59 -1.97
C GLY A 182 -14.57 -36.86 -2.49
N SER A 183 -14.71 -37.19 -3.77
CA SER A 183 -13.96 -38.28 -4.40
C SER A 183 -12.46 -37.96 -4.48
N LYS A 184 -11.65 -39.01 -4.65
CA LYS A 184 -10.20 -38.90 -4.87
C LYS A 184 -9.84 -39.41 -6.26
N VAL A 185 -9.05 -38.62 -6.98
CA VAL A 185 -8.53 -38.96 -8.30
C VAL A 185 -7.01 -39.13 -8.22
N PRO A 186 -6.42 -40.23 -8.73
CA PRO A 186 -4.97 -40.42 -8.72
C PRO A 186 -4.23 -39.27 -9.41
N VAL A 187 -3.05 -38.91 -8.91
CA VAL A 187 -2.25 -37.77 -9.46
C VAL A 187 -1.83 -37.99 -10.92
N ARG A 188 -1.72 -39.26 -11.35
CA ARG A 188 -1.39 -39.63 -12.74
C ARG A 188 -2.51 -39.27 -13.71
N GLU A 189 -3.76 -39.27 -13.25
CA GLU A 189 -4.95 -39.04 -14.06
C GLU A 189 -5.24 -37.53 -14.26
N LYS A 190 -6.35 -37.23 -14.95
CA LYS A 190 -6.81 -35.86 -15.15
C LYS A 190 -7.29 -35.28 -13.82
N ALA A 191 -6.68 -34.18 -13.40
CA ALA A 191 -7.04 -33.52 -12.16
C ALA A 191 -8.51 -33.05 -12.15
N CYS A 192 -9.16 -33.20 -10.99
CA CYS A 192 -10.43 -32.54 -10.70
C CYS A 192 -10.16 -31.16 -10.08
N SER A 193 -10.52 -30.10 -10.79
CA SER A 193 -10.29 -28.72 -10.35
C SER A 193 -11.60 -28.01 -10.03
N TRP A 194 -11.63 -27.31 -8.90
CA TRP A 194 -12.79 -26.52 -8.46
C TRP A 194 -12.83 -25.09 -9.03
N ALA A 195 -11.71 -24.55 -9.50
CA ALA A 195 -11.62 -23.26 -10.18
C ALA A 195 -10.27 -23.11 -10.88
N ALA A 196 -10.21 -22.25 -11.88
CA ALA A 196 -8.98 -21.98 -12.62
C ALA A 196 -8.70 -20.47 -12.67
N ARG A 197 -7.42 -20.10 -12.82
CA ARG A 197 -7.06 -18.73 -13.19
C ARG A 197 -7.13 -18.61 -14.71
N PRO A 198 -7.97 -17.73 -15.27
CA PRO A 198 -7.99 -17.50 -16.72
C PRO A 198 -6.67 -16.93 -17.25
N TRP A 199 -6.45 -17.07 -18.54
CA TRP A 199 -5.36 -16.39 -19.23
C TRP A 199 -5.59 -14.87 -19.24
N GLN A 200 -4.50 -14.12 -19.29
CA GLN A 200 -4.57 -12.71 -19.68
C GLN A 200 -4.88 -12.64 -21.18
N GLY A 201 -5.33 -11.48 -21.66
CA GLY A 201 -5.64 -11.33 -23.07
C GLY A 201 -6.02 -9.89 -23.42
N LEU A 202 -6.56 -9.73 -24.62
CA LEU A 202 -6.98 -8.46 -25.17
C LEU A 202 -8.50 -8.36 -25.16
N LEU A 203 -8.99 -7.19 -24.76
CA LEU A 203 -10.42 -6.87 -24.75
C LEU A 203 -10.66 -5.70 -25.71
N GLY A 204 -11.69 -5.82 -26.55
CA GLY A 204 -12.12 -4.78 -27.47
C GLY A 204 -13.65 -4.64 -27.49
N HIS A 205 -14.13 -3.53 -28.05
CA HIS A 205 -15.56 -3.35 -28.31
C HIS A 205 -16.03 -4.28 -29.44
N ASN A 206 -17.35 -4.46 -29.56
CA ASN A 206 -17.94 -5.45 -30.45
C ASN A 206 -17.60 -5.24 -31.93
N ASP A 207 -17.39 -4.00 -32.38
CA ASP A 207 -17.12 -3.70 -33.80
C ASP A 207 -15.75 -4.23 -34.27
N VAL A 208 -14.85 -4.54 -33.33
CA VAL A 208 -13.57 -5.21 -33.63
C VAL A 208 -13.80 -6.57 -34.28
N LEU A 209 -14.93 -7.23 -34.02
CA LEU A 209 -15.25 -8.56 -34.59
C LEU A 209 -15.21 -8.56 -36.13
N ALA A 210 -15.58 -7.46 -36.78
CA ALA A 210 -15.55 -7.34 -38.24
C ALA A 210 -14.12 -7.33 -38.81
N LYS A 211 -13.11 -6.97 -38.01
CA LYS A 211 -11.69 -6.89 -38.42
C LYS A 211 -10.78 -7.73 -37.53
N LEU A 212 -11.33 -8.80 -36.94
CA LEU A 212 -10.65 -9.56 -35.89
C LEU A 212 -9.45 -10.35 -36.40
N SER A 213 -9.55 -11.00 -37.56
CA SER A 213 -8.47 -11.85 -38.10
C SER A 213 -7.20 -11.06 -38.42
N PRO A 214 -7.24 -9.94 -39.18
CA PRO A 214 -6.05 -9.13 -39.43
C PRO A 214 -5.40 -8.61 -38.15
N LEU A 215 -6.22 -8.21 -37.16
CA LEU A 215 -5.71 -7.74 -35.87
C LEU A 215 -4.97 -8.84 -35.11
N ARG A 216 -5.55 -10.04 -35.02
CA ARG A 216 -4.94 -11.21 -34.38
C ARG A 216 -3.62 -11.60 -35.02
N GLU A 217 -3.57 -11.60 -36.35
CA GLU A 217 -2.33 -11.88 -37.08
C GLU A 217 -1.25 -10.86 -36.74
N LYS A 218 -1.59 -9.56 -36.71
CA LYS A 218 -0.62 -8.52 -36.37
C LYS A 218 -0.09 -8.67 -34.94
N ILE A 219 -0.96 -8.99 -33.99
CA ILE A 219 -0.56 -9.21 -32.58
C ILE A 219 0.37 -10.41 -32.46
N LYS A 220 0.10 -11.52 -33.16
CA LYS A 220 0.98 -12.69 -33.19
C LYS A 220 2.37 -12.34 -33.73
N GLN A 221 2.43 -11.66 -34.87
CA GLN A 221 3.70 -11.20 -35.45
C GLN A 221 4.51 -10.32 -34.48
N LEU A 222 3.84 -9.41 -33.78
CA LEU A 222 4.50 -8.58 -32.76
C LEU A 222 4.96 -9.41 -31.56
N ALA A 223 4.15 -10.36 -31.10
CA ALA A 223 4.53 -11.25 -30.01
C ALA A 223 5.76 -12.09 -30.36
N ASP A 224 5.79 -12.68 -31.55
CA ASP A 224 6.91 -13.51 -32.01
C ASP A 224 8.18 -12.68 -32.19
N ALA A 225 8.07 -11.47 -32.77
CA ALA A 225 9.20 -10.56 -32.94
C ALA A 225 9.76 -10.03 -31.60
N GLY A 226 8.90 -9.82 -30.61
CA GLY A 226 9.29 -9.31 -29.29
C GLY A 226 9.81 -10.39 -28.33
N ALA A 227 9.54 -11.67 -28.60
CA ALA A 227 9.80 -12.76 -27.65
C ALA A 227 11.29 -12.92 -27.28
N SER A 228 12.22 -12.64 -28.20
CA SER A 228 13.66 -12.79 -27.97
C SER A 228 14.31 -11.56 -27.32
N SER A 229 13.80 -10.36 -27.60
CA SER A 229 14.43 -9.09 -27.20
C SER A 229 13.72 -8.40 -26.03
N ASN A 230 12.51 -8.83 -25.68
CA ASN A 230 11.66 -8.30 -24.60
C ASN A 230 11.66 -6.76 -24.50
N PRO A 231 11.35 -6.03 -25.60
CA PRO A 231 11.36 -4.58 -25.60
C PRO A 231 10.23 -4.01 -24.71
N ASN A 232 10.35 -2.77 -24.27
CA ASN A 232 9.36 -2.16 -23.35
C ASN A 232 7.90 -2.29 -23.82
N TRP A 233 7.62 -2.14 -25.12
CA TRP A 233 6.25 -2.28 -25.65
C TRP A 233 5.69 -3.71 -25.52
N PHE A 234 6.53 -4.73 -25.46
CA PHE A 234 6.11 -6.12 -25.35
C PHE A 234 5.36 -6.38 -24.05
N THR A 235 5.88 -5.83 -22.94
CA THR A 235 5.26 -5.97 -21.62
C THR A 235 4.32 -4.81 -21.29
N LYS A 236 4.72 -3.56 -21.56
CA LYS A 236 3.98 -2.35 -21.15
C LYS A 236 2.84 -1.96 -22.08
N VAL A 237 2.86 -2.39 -23.35
CA VAL A 237 1.81 -2.06 -24.32
C VAL A 237 0.98 -3.30 -24.66
N LEU A 238 1.61 -4.42 -25.05
CA LEU A 238 0.87 -5.65 -25.38
C LEU A 238 0.48 -6.50 -24.16
N GLY A 239 1.04 -6.22 -22.97
CA GLY A 239 0.73 -6.97 -21.76
C GLY A 239 1.26 -8.42 -21.75
N LEU A 240 2.27 -8.72 -22.58
CA LEU A 240 2.92 -10.04 -22.65
C LEU A 240 4.01 -10.16 -21.59
N SER A 241 4.64 -11.34 -21.50
CA SER A 241 5.80 -11.59 -20.64
C SER A 241 6.64 -12.76 -21.17
N ASP A 242 7.86 -12.91 -20.68
CA ASP A 242 8.77 -14.01 -21.06
C ASP A 242 8.11 -15.39 -20.91
N LYS A 243 7.24 -15.56 -19.90
CA LYS A 243 6.55 -16.82 -19.63
C LYS A 243 5.18 -16.94 -20.33
N ILE A 244 4.61 -15.83 -20.80
CA ILE A 244 3.26 -15.76 -21.37
C ILE A 244 3.27 -14.78 -22.54
N HIS A 245 3.67 -15.28 -23.70
CA HIS A 245 3.71 -14.52 -24.95
C HIS A 245 3.11 -15.27 -26.13
N HIS A 246 2.72 -16.54 -25.96
CA HIS A 246 2.01 -17.28 -26.99
C HIS A 246 0.58 -16.74 -27.13
N VAL A 247 0.27 -16.16 -28.29
CA VAL A 247 -1.04 -15.57 -28.59
C VAL A 247 -1.92 -16.61 -29.27
N ALA A 248 -2.92 -17.10 -28.53
CA ALA A 248 -3.89 -18.07 -29.02
C ALA A 248 -5.21 -17.38 -29.39
N ASP A 249 -5.78 -17.77 -30.53
CA ASP A 249 -7.11 -17.32 -30.92
C ASP A 249 -8.18 -18.13 -30.18
N ASN A 250 -9.08 -17.44 -29.50
CA ASN A 250 -10.26 -18.02 -28.89
C ASN A 250 -11.52 -17.76 -29.73
N ILE A 251 -12.57 -18.51 -29.47
CA ILE A 251 -13.92 -18.08 -29.87
C ILE A 251 -14.22 -16.79 -29.08
N PRO A 252 -14.55 -15.66 -29.74
CA PRO A 252 -14.87 -14.43 -29.05
C PRO A 252 -15.94 -14.65 -27.99
N ILE A 253 -15.70 -14.13 -26.79
CA ILE A 253 -16.50 -14.42 -25.60
C ILE A 253 -16.59 -13.16 -24.76
N LYS A 254 -17.75 -12.92 -24.14
CA LYS A 254 -17.93 -11.78 -23.25
C LYS A 254 -17.03 -11.95 -22.01
N PRO A 255 -16.50 -10.86 -21.43
CA PRO A 255 -15.58 -10.95 -20.29
C PRO A 255 -16.16 -11.73 -19.11
N VAL A 256 -17.42 -11.50 -18.76
CA VAL A 256 -18.07 -12.19 -17.65
C VAL A 256 -18.22 -13.69 -17.91
N ASP A 257 -18.53 -14.10 -19.14
CA ASP A 257 -18.69 -15.51 -19.49
C ASP A 257 -17.32 -16.23 -19.52
N TYR A 258 -16.27 -15.52 -19.95
CA TYR A 258 -14.89 -15.99 -19.88
C TYR A 258 -14.44 -16.28 -18.44
N LEU A 259 -14.80 -15.40 -17.50
CA LEU A 259 -14.50 -15.58 -16.08
C LEU A 259 -15.36 -16.67 -15.43
N LYS A 260 -16.66 -16.74 -15.79
CA LYS A 260 -17.59 -17.76 -15.29
C LYS A 260 -17.16 -19.17 -15.66
N LYS A 261 -16.67 -19.39 -16.88
CA LYS A 261 -16.17 -20.71 -17.33
C LYS A 261 -15.03 -21.25 -16.44
N ALA A 262 -14.30 -20.36 -15.77
CA ALA A 262 -13.20 -20.71 -14.86
C ALA A 262 -13.60 -20.72 -13.37
N ASN A 263 -14.88 -20.49 -13.04
CA ASN A 263 -15.37 -20.16 -11.69
C ASN A 263 -14.62 -18.97 -11.06
N TYR A 264 -14.07 -18.07 -11.87
CA TYR A 264 -13.19 -17.00 -11.38
C TYR A 264 -13.93 -15.69 -11.08
N THR A 265 -15.16 -15.52 -11.60
CA THR A 265 -16.05 -14.42 -11.20
C THR A 265 -16.30 -14.45 -9.69
N GLU A 266 -16.58 -15.63 -9.14
CA GLU A 266 -16.81 -15.82 -7.70
C GLU A 266 -15.57 -15.46 -6.86
N VAL A 267 -14.38 -15.74 -7.38
CA VAL A 267 -13.10 -15.42 -6.71
C VAL A 267 -12.88 -13.90 -6.69
N ILE A 268 -13.24 -13.21 -7.77
CA ILE A 268 -13.16 -11.74 -7.85
C ILE A 268 -14.20 -11.09 -6.95
N GLU A 269 -15.43 -11.61 -6.96
CA GLU A 269 -16.58 -11.06 -6.23
C GLU A 269 -16.64 -11.48 -4.76
N ARG A 270 -15.69 -12.34 -4.33
CA ARG A 270 -15.61 -12.88 -2.98
C ARG A 270 -15.83 -11.80 -1.93
N GLY A 271 -16.76 -12.08 -1.02
CA GLY A 271 -17.06 -11.28 0.15
C GLY A 271 -16.70 -12.01 1.44
N HIS A 272 -17.32 -11.57 2.53
CA HIS A 272 -17.11 -12.08 3.88
C HIS A 272 -18.42 -12.44 4.59
N GLY A 273 -19.55 -12.29 3.90
CA GLY A 273 -20.90 -12.53 4.40
C GLY A 273 -21.60 -11.20 4.69
N PRO A 274 -22.94 -11.15 4.51
CA PRO A 274 -23.68 -9.91 4.70
C PRO A 274 -23.72 -9.47 6.18
N PRO A 275 -23.73 -8.16 6.43
CA PRO A 275 -23.55 -7.10 5.45
C PRO A 275 -22.05 -6.88 5.20
N GLU A 276 -21.64 -6.84 3.92
CA GLU A 276 -20.24 -6.71 3.50
C GLU A 276 -19.62 -5.41 4.06
N PRO A 277 -18.40 -5.45 4.64
CA PRO A 277 -17.73 -4.26 5.13
C PRO A 277 -17.39 -3.26 4.01
N VAL A 278 -17.68 -1.99 4.26
CA VAL A 278 -17.44 -0.86 3.36
C VAL A 278 -16.66 0.20 4.13
N VAL A 279 -15.73 0.86 3.45
CA VAL A 279 -15.05 2.06 3.93
C VAL A 279 -15.40 3.22 3.00
N ARG A 280 -16.04 4.26 3.54
CA ARG A 280 -16.58 5.42 2.83
C ARG A 280 -15.60 6.59 2.89
N LEU A 281 -14.90 6.83 1.79
CA LEU A 281 -14.01 7.98 1.64
C LEU A 281 -14.82 9.23 1.27
N CYS A 282 -14.74 10.27 2.10
CA CYS A 282 -15.29 11.57 1.78
C CYS A 282 -14.35 12.34 0.83
N VAL A 283 -14.93 12.92 -0.22
CA VAL A 283 -14.22 13.73 -1.22
C VAL A 283 -14.94 15.06 -1.44
N THR A 284 -14.20 16.07 -1.89
CA THR A 284 -14.66 17.47 -1.94
C THR A 284 -14.86 18.02 -3.36
N SER A 285 -14.79 17.16 -4.38
CA SER A 285 -15.02 17.58 -5.76
C SER A 285 -15.54 16.45 -6.64
N ASN A 286 -16.22 16.80 -7.73
CA ASN A 286 -16.71 15.85 -8.73
C ASN A 286 -15.57 15.04 -9.38
N VAL A 287 -14.40 15.66 -9.60
CA VAL A 287 -13.23 14.95 -10.16
C VAL A 287 -12.65 13.95 -9.15
N ALA A 288 -12.61 14.30 -7.86
CA ALA A 288 -12.24 13.38 -6.80
C ALA A 288 -13.24 12.24 -6.63
N LEU A 289 -14.55 12.51 -6.76
CA LEU A 289 -15.59 11.48 -6.74
C LEU A 289 -15.44 10.50 -7.89
N ALA A 290 -15.18 10.99 -9.11
CA ALA A 290 -14.92 10.14 -10.27
C ALA A 290 -13.66 9.28 -10.08
N LYS A 291 -12.55 9.86 -9.58
CA LYS A 291 -11.32 9.11 -9.28
C LYS A 291 -11.55 8.07 -8.18
N CYS A 292 -12.27 8.42 -7.12
CA CYS A 292 -12.61 7.50 -6.03
C CYS A 292 -13.44 6.31 -6.54
N ARG A 293 -14.46 6.55 -7.37
CA ARG A 293 -15.29 5.47 -7.94
C ARG A 293 -14.49 4.53 -8.84
N ALA A 294 -13.61 5.07 -9.68
CA ALA A 294 -12.70 4.27 -10.50
C ALA A 294 -11.73 3.44 -9.62
N MET A 295 -11.21 4.06 -8.56
CA MET A 295 -10.35 3.40 -7.56
C MET A 295 -11.11 2.28 -6.82
N ALA A 296 -12.37 2.48 -6.47
CA ALA A 296 -13.21 1.50 -5.80
C ALA A 296 -13.45 0.24 -6.65
N VAL A 297 -13.80 0.43 -7.93
CA VAL A 297 -13.96 -0.68 -8.88
C VAL A 297 -12.65 -1.43 -9.07
N PHE A 298 -11.54 -0.69 -9.20
CA PHE A 298 -10.22 -1.29 -9.33
C PHE A 298 -9.85 -2.13 -8.10
N ALA A 299 -9.95 -1.56 -6.90
CA ALA A 299 -9.65 -2.23 -5.63
C ALA A 299 -10.46 -3.52 -5.48
N PHE A 300 -11.77 -3.45 -5.74
CA PHE A 300 -12.66 -4.60 -5.68
C PHE A 300 -12.21 -5.71 -6.64
N SER A 301 -11.89 -5.37 -7.90
CA SER A 301 -11.44 -6.33 -8.92
C SER A 301 -10.10 -7.00 -8.58
N ARG A 302 -9.31 -6.39 -7.68
CA ARG A 302 -8.00 -6.88 -7.22
C ARG A 302 -8.07 -7.63 -5.89
N ASP A 303 -9.28 -7.95 -5.41
CA ASP A 303 -9.53 -8.67 -4.14
C ASP A 303 -9.06 -7.87 -2.91
N ILE A 304 -9.03 -6.54 -3.00
CA ILE A 304 -8.78 -5.65 -1.87
C ILE A 304 -10.13 -5.39 -1.18
N ARG A 305 -10.16 -5.54 0.15
CA ARG A 305 -11.34 -5.44 1.01
C ARG A 305 -10.93 -4.78 2.35
N PRO A 306 -11.71 -3.91 2.99
CA PRO A 306 -13.12 -3.55 2.72
C PRO A 306 -13.37 -2.91 1.36
N LYS A 307 -14.61 -2.99 0.87
CA LYS A 307 -15.01 -2.27 -0.35
C LYS A 307 -14.85 -0.77 -0.11
N LEU A 308 -14.27 -0.06 -1.06
CA LEU A 308 -14.25 1.40 -1.01
C LEU A 308 -15.59 1.93 -1.54
N ASP A 309 -16.18 2.87 -0.82
CA ASP A 309 -17.30 3.69 -1.27
C ASP A 309 -16.91 5.17 -1.20
N CYS A 310 -17.64 6.01 -1.92
CA CYS A 310 -17.27 7.40 -2.16
C CYS A 310 -18.42 8.33 -1.85
N VAL A 311 -18.24 9.16 -0.83
CA VAL A 311 -19.19 10.18 -0.38
C VAL A 311 -18.66 11.55 -0.81
N HIS A 312 -19.52 12.43 -1.29
CA HIS A 312 -19.12 13.74 -1.79
C HIS A 312 -19.79 14.86 -1.01
N GLU A 313 -18.99 15.78 -0.48
CA GLU A 313 -19.43 17.00 0.17
C GLU A 313 -18.86 18.24 -0.54
N SER A 314 -19.44 19.41 -0.26
CA SER A 314 -19.02 20.68 -0.88
C SER A 314 -17.69 21.22 -0.39
N SER A 315 -17.25 20.85 0.82
CA SER A 315 -16.05 21.40 1.44
C SER A 315 -15.36 20.39 2.35
N GLU A 316 -14.10 20.68 2.71
CA GLU A 316 -13.34 19.87 3.68
C GLU A 316 -14.01 19.88 5.06
N GLU A 317 -14.58 21.02 5.48
CA GLU A 317 -15.30 21.14 6.75
C GLU A 317 -16.58 20.29 6.78
N ASP A 318 -17.31 20.26 5.67
CA ASP A 318 -18.50 19.41 5.52
C ASP A 318 -18.11 17.92 5.58
N CYS A 319 -17.02 17.53 4.91
CA CYS A 319 -16.50 16.16 5.01
C CYS A 319 -16.05 15.82 6.44
N LEU A 320 -15.36 16.72 7.13
CA LEU A 320 -14.92 16.51 8.52
C LEU A 320 -16.10 16.29 9.45
N ARG A 321 -17.15 17.10 9.31
CA ARG A 321 -18.41 16.92 10.04
C ARG A 321 -19.11 15.62 9.66
N ASN A 322 -19.14 15.28 8.38
CA ASN A 322 -19.76 14.05 7.90
C ASN A 322 -19.03 12.79 8.42
N VAL A 323 -17.72 12.85 8.63
CA VAL A 323 -16.96 11.77 9.32
C VAL A 323 -17.30 11.72 10.81
N GLN A 324 -17.40 12.87 11.49
CA GLN A 324 -17.84 12.94 12.89
C GLN A 324 -19.24 12.34 13.07
N ASP A 325 -20.16 12.66 12.16
CA ASP A 325 -21.56 12.23 12.16
C ASP A 325 -21.76 10.81 11.57
N ASN A 326 -20.66 10.11 11.24
CA ASN A 326 -20.66 8.76 10.68
C ASN A 326 -21.38 8.59 9.33
N GLY A 327 -21.56 9.65 8.55
CA GLY A 327 -22.00 9.51 7.15
C GLY A 327 -20.83 9.19 6.20
N SER A 328 -19.58 9.44 6.62
CA SER A 328 -18.34 8.95 6.00
C SER A 328 -17.42 8.30 7.03
N ASP A 329 -16.46 7.47 6.60
CA ASP A 329 -15.53 6.78 7.50
C ASP A 329 -14.16 7.47 7.57
N LEU A 330 -13.76 8.20 6.52
CA LEU A 330 -12.49 8.94 6.50
C LEU A 330 -12.50 10.13 5.54
N VAL A 331 -11.68 11.13 5.85
CA VAL A 331 -11.45 12.33 5.03
C VAL A 331 -9.97 12.71 5.05
N ALA A 332 -9.44 13.19 3.92
CA ALA A 332 -8.09 13.73 3.83
C ALA A 332 -8.04 15.17 4.34
N VAL A 333 -7.04 15.50 5.16
CA VAL A 333 -6.75 16.84 5.67
C VAL A 333 -5.27 17.13 5.47
N ASP A 334 -4.96 18.35 5.05
CA ASP A 334 -3.58 18.79 4.80
C ASP A 334 -2.99 19.58 5.96
N ASP A 335 -1.66 19.46 6.10
CA ASP A 335 -0.82 20.30 6.96
C ASP A 335 -1.30 20.34 8.43
N LEU A 336 -1.27 21.52 9.05
CA LEU A 336 -1.61 21.68 10.47
C LEU A 336 -3.10 21.57 10.76
N ARG A 337 -3.94 21.61 9.73
CA ARG A 337 -5.39 21.44 9.89
C ARG A 337 -5.72 20.06 10.43
N VAL A 338 -4.81 19.09 10.32
CA VAL A 338 -4.91 17.77 10.97
C VAL A 338 -5.17 17.89 12.47
N ALA A 339 -4.41 18.72 13.19
CA ALA A 339 -4.58 18.91 14.63
C ALA A 339 -5.84 19.70 14.98
N ALA A 340 -6.15 20.75 14.19
CA ALA A 340 -7.37 21.53 14.34
C ALA A 340 -8.63 20.65 14.16
N ALA A 341 -8.65 19.86 13.09
CA ALA A 341 -9.72 18.93 12.75
C ALA A 341 -9.90 17.87 13.83
N ALA A 342 -8.81 17.28 14.31
CA ALA A 342 -8.83 16.32 15.39
C ALA A 342 -9.49 16.86 16.66
N ARG A 343 -9.18 18.10 17.04
CA ARG A 343 -9.77 18.75 18.22
C ARG A 343 -11.23 19.13 18.01
N ARG A 344 -11.54 19.75 16.86
CA ARG A 344 -12.87 20.31 16.58
C ARG A 344 -13.93 19.24 16.33
N TYR A 345 -13.56 18.16 15.64
CA TYR A 345 -14.48 17.11 15.21
C TYR A 345 -14.27 15.78 15.97
N ASN A 346 -13.41 15.76 16.99
CA ASN A 346 -13.03 14.56 17.76
C ASN A 346 -12.54 13.39 16.88
N LEU A 347 -11.77 13.72 15.85
CA LEU A 347 -11.20 12.75 14.92
C LEU A 347 -9.76 12.39 15.30
N HIS A 348 -9.25 11.30 14.75
CA HIS A 348 -7.84 10.91 14.87
C HIS A 348 -7.24 10.50 13.53
N ALA A 349 -5.92 10.65 13.41
CA ALA A 349 -5.18 10.27 12.23
C ALA A 349 -5.05 8.75 12.10
N VAL A 350 -5.32 8.22 10.91
CA VAL A 350 -5.22 6.78 10.61
C VAL A 350 -3.98 6.49 9.77
N PHE A 351 -3.82 7.19 8.64
CA PHE A 351 -2.66 7.06 7.76
C PHE A 351 -2.37 8.38 7.04
N HIS A 352 -1.16 8.54 6.52
CA HIS A 352 -0.70 9.77 5.88
C HIS A 352 0.16 9.47 4.65
N GLU A 353 0.34 10.47 3.80
CA GLU A 353 1.22 10.39 2.63
C GLU A 353 2.70 10.36 3.04
N VAL A 354 3.46 9.51 2.35
CA VAL A 354 4.92 9.56 2.40
C VAL A 354 5.47 9.95 1.03
N TYR A 355 6.62 10.62 1.04
CA TYR A 355 7.30 11.16 -0.14
C TYR A 355 8.70 10.54 -0.26
N GLY A 356 9.49 10.97 -1.25
CA GLY A 356 10.90 10.60 -1.39
C GLY A 356 11.17 9.11 -1.11
N ASP A 357 12.03 8.86 -0.12
CA ASP A 357 12.42 7.53 0.38
C ASP A 357 11.33 6.85 1.25
N LYS A 358 10.05 7.08 0.93
CA LYS A 358 8.88 6.65 1.70
C LYS A 358 8.87 7.17 3.13
N LEU A 359 9.30 8.41 3.30
CA LEU A 359 9.26 9.13 4.57
C LEU A 359 8.37 10.38 4.46
N PRO A 360 7.75 10.82 5.57
CA PRO A 360 7.16 12.14 5.64
C PRO A 360 8.22 13.22 5.43
N ASN A 361 7.78 14.44 5.12
CA ASN A 361 8.69 15.58 5.14
C ASN A 361 9.05 15.93 6.58
N TYR A 362 10.20 16.56 6.78
CA TYR A 362 10.68 17.04 8.07
C TYR A 362 10.98 18.54 7.99
N ALA A 363 10.67 19.27 9.05
CA ALA A 363 11.23 20.59 9.28
C ALA A 363 12.67 20.43 9.74
N VAL A 364 13.61 21.05 9.00
CA VAL A 364 15.04 20.95 9.26
C VAL A 364 15.68 22.33 9.38
N ALA A 365 16.78 22.39 10.12
CA ALA A 365 17.65 23.55 10.19
C ALA A 365 18.94 23.26 9.42
N VAL A 366 19.22 24.02 8.36
CA VAL A 366 20.41 23.87 7.52
C VAL A 366 21.43 24.95 7.89
N VAL A 367 22.68 24.55 8.09
CA VAL A 367 23.81 25.45 8.39
C VAL A 367 24.96 25.17 7.43
N ARG A 368 25.86 26.15 7.25
CA ARG A 368 27.11 25.93 6.53
C ARG A 368 28.06 25.03 7.34
N LYS A 369 28.83 24.16 6.69
CA LYS A 369 29.80 23.28 7.37
C LYS A 369 30.84 24.04 8.18
N ASN A 370 31.29 25.20 7.70
CA ASN A 370 32.26 26.06 8.39
C ASN A 370 31.67 26.87 9.56
N SER A 371 30.35 26.83 9.78
CA SER A 371 29.70 27.45 10.94
C SER A 371 30.22 26.83 12.25
N GLN A 372 30.07 27.53 13.36
CA GLN A 372 30.36 27.02 14.71
C GLN A 372 29.09 26.68 15.52
N VAL A 373 27.90 26.74 14.89
CA VAL A 373 26.60 26.44 15.50
C VAL A 373 26.37 24.93 15.66
N ASN A 374 26.25 24.42 16.88
CA ASN A 374 26.00 23.00 17.16
C ASN A 374 24.67 22.75 17.89
N ASN A 375 24.07 23.80 18.46
CA ASN A 375 22.79 23.69 19.16
C ASN A 375 21.95 24.96 18.98
N ILE A 376 20.78 24.99 19.61
CA ILE A 376 19.86 26.14 19.53
C ILE A 376 20.40 27.38 20.26
N ASP A 377 21.19 27.23 21.32
CA ASP A 377 21.71 28.35 22.09
C ASP A 377 22.73 29.17 21.27
N ASP A 378 23.52 28.49 20.42
CA ASP A 378 24.45 29.12 19.49
C ASP A 378 23.77 29.99 18.42
N LEU A 379 22.46 29.80 18.22
CA LEU A 379 21.65 30.58 17.26
C LEU A 379 21.11 31.89 17.84
N ARG A 380 21.19 32.11 19.15
CA ARG A 380 20.75 33.38 19.75
C ARG A 380 21.61 34.53 19.23
N GLY A 381 20.96 35.57 18.70
CA GLY A 381 21.64 36.71 18.09
C GLY A 381 22.29 36.43 16.74
N LYS A 382 22.07 35.24 16.15
CA LYS A 382 22.43 34.94 14.76
C LYS A 382 21.31 35.39 13.81
N ARG A 383 21.56 35.32 12.51
CA ARG A 383 20.60 35.64 11.45
C ARG A 383 19.96 34.37 10.92
N SER A 384 18.70 34.43 10.52
CA SER A 384 17.97 33.23 10.06
C SER A 384 17.22 33.46 8.74
N CYS A 385 17.12 32.39 7.95
CA CYS A 385 16.39 32.33 6.70
C CYS A 385 15.25 31.33 6.85
N HIS A 386 14.07 31.64 6.32
CA HIS A 386 12.89 30.80 6.52
C HIS A 386 12.13 30.58 5.22
N ASN A 387 11.49 29.42 5.09
CA ASN A 387 10.37 29.27 4.16
C ASN A 387 9.26 30.29 4.52
N SER A 388 8.29 30.50 3.62
CA SER A 388 7.25 31.52 3.79
C SER A 388 6.47 31.39 5.11
N PHE A 389 5.93 32.52 5.58
CA PHE A 389 5.02 32.58 6.72
C PHE A 389 3.85 31.60 6.54
N GLY A 390 3.47 30.93 7.62
CA GLY A 390 2.41 29.91 7.61
C GLY A 390 2.89 28.50 7.22
N THR A 391 4.10 28.34 6.69
CA THR A 391 4.66 26.99 6.45
C THR A 391 5.07 26.32 7.76
N PHE A 392 4.83 25.00 7.86
CA PHE A 392 5.24 24.21 9.03
C PHE A 392 6.74 24.34 9.30
N SER A 393 7.57 24.16 8.27
CA SER A 393 9.02 24.14 8.43
C SER A 393 9.65 25.53 8.56
N GLY A 394 9.05 26.56 7.95
CA GLY A 394 9.59 27.92 7.98
C GLY A 394 9.32 28.66 9.29
N LEU A 395 8.14 28.48 9.89
CA LEU A 395 7.75 29.22 11.08
C LEU A 395 7.38 28.30 12.26
N LEU A 396 6.47 27.37 12.06
CA LEU A 396 5.78 26.75 13.20
C LEU A 396 6.67 25.77 13.95
N ALA A 397 7.43 24.93 13.24
CA ALA A 397 8.39 24.03 13.84
C ALA A 397 9.50 24.77 14.62
N PRO A 398 10.21 25.78 14.05
CA PRO A 398 11.22 26.52 14.82
C PRO A 398 10.61 27.37 15.95
N LEU A 399 9.42 27.96 15.76
CA LEU A 399 8.74 28.72 16.80
C LEU A 399 8.36 27.82 17.98
N TYR A 400 7.69 26.70 17.70
CA TYR A 400 7.35 25.69 18.70
C TYR A 400 8.60 25.20 19.42
N TYR A 401 9.68 24.91 18.69
CA TYR A 401 10.91 24.41 19.28
C TYR A 401 11.49 25.40 20.30
N LEU A 402 11.57 26.69 19.96
CA LEU A 402 12.08 27.73 20.84
C LEU A 402 11.22 27.93 22.09
N ILE A 403 9.88 27.91 21.94
CA ILE A 403 8.95 28.01 23.08
C ILE A 403 9.09 26.78 23.98
N ASN A 404 9.05 25.57 23.40
CA ASN A 404 9.10 24.32 24.16
C ASN A 404 10.44 24.10 24.88
N LYS A 405 11.55 24.63 24.36
CA LYS A 405 12.86 24.63 25.02
C LYS A 405 13.06 25.84 25.96
N ASN A 406 12.02 26.62 26.24
CA ASN A 406 12.04 27.82 27.08
C ASN A 406 13.10 28.85 26.64
N LYS A 407 13.38 28.93 25.34
CA LYS A 407 14.34 29.91 24.78
C LYS A 407 13.69 31.25 24.49
N ILE A 408 12.37 31.24 24.26
CA ILE A 408 11.53 32.42 24.17
C ILE A 408 10.25 32.18 24.96
N SER A 409 9.60 33.27 25.37
CA SER A 409 8.28 33.20 26.02
C SER A 409 7.16 32.99 25.00
N SER A 410 6.05 32.44 25.47
CA SER A 410 4.83 32.19 24.67
C SER A 410 3.89 33.40 24.60
N ASP A 411 4.17 34.49 25.31
CA ASP A 411 3.55 35.79 25.02
C ASP A 411 4.22 36.42 23.80
N ASN A 412 3.49 37.22 23.01
CA ASN A 412 4.04 37.97 21.87
C ASN A 412 4.95 37.12 20.95
N CYS A 413 4.52 35.89 20.63
CA CYS A 413 5.37 34.84 20.05
C CYS A 413 6.18 35.31 18.83
N ILE A 414 5.56 36.02 17.89
CA ILE A 414 6.22 36.47 16.65
C ILE A 414 7.29 37.51 16.93
N LYS A 415 7.01 38.47 17.82
CA LYS A 415 8.01 39.44 18.27
C LYS A 415 9.17 38.74 18.97
N ASN A 416 8.89 37.87 19.93
CA ASN A 416 9.91 37.14 20.68
C ASN A 416 10.75 36.22 19.78
N PHE A 417 10.13 35.62 18.76
CA PHE A 417 10.82 34.88 17.71
C PHE A 417 11.77 35.77 16.91
N GLY A 418 11.32 36.96 16.52
CA GLY A 418 12.17 37.96 15.87
C GLY A 418 13.30 38.48 16.75
N ASP A 419 13.07 38.61 18.07
CA ASP A 419 14.03 39.09 19.04
C ASP A 419 15.10 38.05 19.40
N PHE A 420 14.82 36.76 19.19
CA PHE A 420 15.81 35.69 19.34
C PHE A 420 16.95 35.81 18.32
N PHE A 421 16.66 36.30 17.11
CA PHE A 421 17.62 36.48 16.02
C PHE A 421 18.03 37.96 15.87
N ALA A 422 19.25 38.22 15.38
CA ALA A 422 19.71 39.59 15.07
C ALA A 422 19.04 40.21 13.82
N GLY A 423 18.41 39.36 13.01
CA GLY A 423 17.62 39.72 11.84
C GLY A 423 17.34 38.49 10.99
N SER A 424 16.14 38.41 10.44
CA SER A 424 15.68 37.23 9.69
C SER A 424 15.15 37.61 8.32
N CYS A 425 15.00 36.59 7.46
CA CYS A 425 14.09 36.65 6.33
C CYS A 425 12.98 35.61 6.48
N LEU A 426 11.79 36.07 6.83
CA LEU A 426 10.54 35.30 6.88
C LEU A 426 9.54 35.91 5.88
N PRO A 427 9.48 35.40 4.64
CA PRO A 427 8.63 35.97 3.59
C PRO A 427 7.14 35.96 3.95
N GLY A 428 6.47 37.10 3.82
CA GLY A 428 5.01 37.21 4.00
C GLY A 428 4.54 37.48 5.44
N VAL A 429 5.45 37.69 6.39
CA VAL A 429 5.12 37.99 7.80
C VAL A 429 4.41 39.34 8.00
N ASP A 430 4.51 40.26 7.03
CA ASP A 430 3.91 41.59 7.06
C ASP A 430 2.58 41.71 6.32
N LYS A 431 2.09 40.64 5.69
CA LYS A 431 0.78 40.65 5.07
C LYS A 431 -0.29 40.95 6.12
N ALA A 432 -1.28 41.77 5.76
CA ALA A 432 -2.35 42.15 6.67
C ALA A 432 -3.12 40.95 7.23
N GLU A 433 -3.22 39.86 6.45
CA GLU A 433 -3.84 38.60 6.90
C GLU A 433 -3.05 37.93 8.04
N HIS A 434 -1.73 38.08 8.06
CA HIS A 434 -0.81 37.42 8.99
C HIS A 434 -0.39 38.30 10.17
N ASN A 435 -0.53 39.61 10.02
CA ASN A 435 -0.26 40.59 11.06
C ASN A 435 -1.43 41.59 11.21
N PRO A 436 -2.64 41.12 11.55
CA PRO A 436 -3.84 41.97 11.62
C PRO A 436 -3.75 43.04 12.71
N LYS A 437 -2.88 42.83 13.72
CA LYS A 437 -2.65 43.77 14.82
C LYS A 437 -1.55 44.80 14.54
N GLY A 438 -0.86 44.70 13.40
CA GLY A 438 0.21 45.62 13.02
C GLY A 438 1.43 45.57 13.95
N GLU A 439 1.76 44.39 14.49
CA GLU A 439 2.93 44.19 15.35
C GLU A 439 4.24 44.50 14.60
N ASP A 440 5.27 44.96 15.31
CA ASP A 440 6.57 45.23 14.71
C ASP A 440 7.29 43.93 14.32
N VAL A 441 7.23 43.61 13.03
CA VAL A 441 7.89 42.46 12.40
C VAL A 441 9.13 42.88 11.59
N SER A 442 9.67 44.07 11.81
CA SER A 442 10.81 44.63 11.05
C SER A 442 12.04 43.72 11.09
N LYS A 443 12.36 43.15 12.27
CA LYS A 443 13.47 42.19 12.43
C LYS A 443 13.30 40.94 11.59
N LEU A 444 12.06 40.48 11.37
CA LEU A 444 11.77 39.25 10.62
C LEU A 444 11.88 39.43 9.09
N LYS A 445 11.98 40.66 8.61
CA LYS A 445 12.15 40.98 7.17
C LYS A 445 13.50 41.55 6.83
N LYS A 446 14.32 41.88 7.84
CA LYS A 446 15.58 42.60 7.71
C LYS A 446 16.53 41.99 6.67
N GLN A 447 16.47 40.67 6.47
CA GLN A 447 17.34 39.93 5.55
C GLN A 447 16.69 39.55 4.20
N CYS A 448 15.44 39.96 3.92
CA CYS A 448 14.72 39.55 2.70
C CYS A 448 15.05 40.38 1.45
N SER A 449 15.86 41.43 1.55
CA SER A 449 16.19 42.27 0.39
C SER A 449 16.93 41.46 -0.69
N GLY A 450 16.32 41.30 -1.88
CA GLY A 450 16.92 40.59 -3.01
C GLY A 450 16.96 39.05 -2.90
N SER A 451 16.29 38.45 -1.92
CA SER A 451 16.15 37.00 -1.77
C SER A 451 14.87 36.65 -1.01
N ASN A 452 13.93 35.98 -1.68
CA ASN A 452 12.65 35.54 -1.10
C ASN A 452 12.64 34.04 -0.78
N SER A 453 13.76 33.33 -0.97
CA SER A 453 13.85 31.90 -0.65
C SER A 453 14.91 31.65 0.42
N ALA A 454 14.62 30.70 1.31
CA ALA A 454 15.49 30.37 2.43
C ALA A 454 16.90 29.94 1.99
N TRP A 455 17.00 29.17 0.89
CA TRP A 455 18.28 28.69 0.36
C TRP A 455 19.12 29.81 -0.24
N THR A 456 18.53 30.74 -1.00
CA THR A 456 19.29 31.88 -1.55
C THR A 456 19.75 32.82 -0.43
N CYS A 457 18.92 33.01 0.60
CA CYS A 457 19.26 33.81 1.78
C CYS A 457 20.48 33.24 2.52
N LEU A 458 20.53 31.91 2.72
CA LEU A 458 21.69 31.27 3.35
C LEU A 458 22.91 31.28 2.43
N GLN A 459 22.74 31.04 1.13
CA GLN A 459 23.83 31.08 0.13
C GLN A 459 24.50 32.45 0.01
N GLN A 460 23.74 33.54 0.17
CA GLN A 460 24.22 34.92 0.08
C GLN A 460 24.77 35.47 1.42
N ASP A 461 25.01 34.61 2.42
CA ASP A 461 25.48 35.00 3.75
C ASP A 461 24.58 36.02 4.46
N LYS A 462 23.28 36.03 4.15
CA LYS A 462 22.28 36.89 4.82
C LYS A 462 21.72 36.26 6.09
N GLY A 463 21.77 34.93 6.17
CA GLY A 463 21.49 34.15 7.37
C GLY A 463 22.64 33.24 7.76
N ASP A 464 22.64 32.78 9.01
CA ASP A 464 23.59 31.81 9.54
C ASP A 464 22.94 30.40 9.66
N VAL A 465 21.61 30.33 9.59
CA VAL A 465 20.79 29.11 9.56
C VAL A 465 19.59 29.29 8.61
N ALA A 466 19.18 28.22 7.92
CA ALA A 466 17.94 28.18 7.14
C ALA A 466 16.97 27.13 7.69
N PHE A 467 15.74 27.55 7.98
CA PHE A 467 14.64 26.70 8.40
C PHE A 467 13.76 26.36 7.18
N VAL A 468 13.84 25.11 6.73
CA VAL A 468 13.28 24.65 5.45
C VAL A 468 12.62 23.28 5.58
N SER A 469 11.82 22.90 4.59
CA SER A 469 11.34 21.52 4.46
C SER A 469 12.47 20.62 3.97
N SER A 470 12.48 19.35 4.40
CA SER A 470 13.36 18.32 3.82
C SER A 470 13.16 18.16 2.31
N ALA A 471 11.97 18.49 1.80
CA ALA A 471 11.67 18.53 0.37
C ALA A 471 12.49 19.57 -0.41
N ASP A 472 13.00 20.62 0.27
CA ASP A 472 13.78 21.69 -0.34
C ASP A 472 15.29 21.44 -0.29
N LEU A 473 15.74 20.31 0.28
CA LEU A 473 17.15 20.02 0.51
C LEU A 473 17.96 19.86 -0.77
N SER A 474 17.32 19.54 -1.91
CA SER A 474 17.98 19.50 -3.21
C SER A 474 18.52 20.85 -3.67
N ASN A 475 18.10 21.96 -3.06
CA ASN A 475 18.60 23.29 -3.35
C ASN A 475 19.91 23.63 -2.60
N PHE A 476 20.39 22.73 -1.72
CA PHE A 476 21.61 22.90 -0.94
C PHE A 476 22.69 21.92 -1.41
N ASP A 477 23.90 22.46 -1.63
CA ASP A 477 25.07 21.66 -1.98
C ASP A 477 25.55 20.83 -0.76
N THR A 478 25.48 19.50 -0.87
CA THR A 478 25.91 18.56 0.18
C THR A 478 27.37 18.71 0.60
N SER A 479 28.21 19.33 -0.23
CA SER A 479 29.60 19.62 0.12
C SER A 479 29.75 20.81 1.06
N GLN A 480 28.81 21.76 1.04
CA GLN A 480 28.89 23.05 1.74
C GLN A 480 27.97 23.16 2.97
N TYR A 481 26.88 22.38 2.99
CA TYR A 481 25.85 22.48 4.02
C TYR A 481 25.64 21.17 4.78
N GLU A 482 25.15 21.29 6.01
CA GLU A 482 24.79 20.22 6.93
C GLU A 482 23.50 20.56 7.67
N LEU A 483 22.87 19.54 8.26
CA LEU A 483 21.73 19.70 9.15
C LEU A 483 22.21 19.97 10.57
N LEU A 484 21.48 20.82 11.28
CA LEU A 484 21.59 21.02 12.71
C LEU A 484 20.55 20.16 13.43
N CYS A 485 21.01 19.20 14.26
CA CYS A 485 20.17 18.16 14.84
C CYS A 485 19.46 18.63 16.12
N LEU A 486 18.53 19.57 15.96
CA LEU A 486 17.79 20.16 17.08
C LEU A 486 16.92 19.15 17.86
N ASN A 487 16.53 18.05 17.22
CA ASN A 487 15.81 16.94 17.83
C ASN A 487 16.66 16.06 18.77
N LYS A 488 18.00 16.11 18.67
CA LYS A 488 18.91 15.35 19.53
C LYS A 488 19.27 16.21 20.77
N ASP A 489 19.28 15.62 21.96
CA ASP A 489 19.52 16.36 23.20
C ASP A 489 20.89 17.04 23.25
N ASN A 490 21.92 16.39 22.70
CA ASN A 490 23.27 16.93 22.61
C ASN A 490 23.48 17.87 21.40
N GLY A 491 22.43 18.14 20.61
CA GLY A 491 22.54 18.83 19.33
C GLY A 491 23.45 18.09 18.35
N GLY A 492 24.35 18.83 17.73
CA GLY A 492 25.29 18.34 16.73
C GLY A 492 24.80 18.55 15.30
N ARG A 493 25.57 18.00 14.36
CA ARG A 493 25.32 18.11 12.92
C ARG A 493 25.32 16.76 12.24
N ASP A 494 24.67 16.70 11.09
CA ASP A 494 24.60 15.50 10.27
C ASP A 494 24.45 15.85 8.78
N SER A 495 24.64 14.86 7.92
CA SER A 495 24.44 14.97 6.48
C SER A 495 23.01 15.38 6.14
N LEU A 496 22.83 16.13 5.03
CA LEU A 496 21.50 16.48 4.50
C LEU A 496 20.62 15.26 4.25
N SER A 497 21.21 14.10 3.94
CA SER A 497 20.48 12.84 3.73
C SER A 497 19.85 12.27 5.00
N ASN A 498 20.33 12.67 6.18
CA ASN A 498 19.93 12.11 7.47
C ASN A 498 18.81 12.94 8.14
N TYR A 499 18.01 13.66 7.34
CA TYR A 499 16.92 14.51 7.81
C TYR A 499 15.90 13.77 8.67
N ALA A 500 15.70 12.46 8.49
CA ALA A 500 14.77 11.68 9.31
C ALA A 500 15.22 11.55 10.77
N THR A 501 16.54 11.59 11.04
CA THR A 501 17.13 11.44 12.38
C THR A 501 17.80 12.71 12.90
N CYS A 502 18.05 13.70 12.03
CA CYS A 502 18.59 15.01 12.35
C CYS A 502 17.66 16.11 11.80
N ASN A 503 16.76 16.62 12.66
CA ASN A 503 15.70 17.56 12.27
C ASN A 503 15.23 18.40 13.46
N ILE A 504 14.15 19.15 13.25
CA ILE A 504 13.41 19.88 14.29
C ILE A 504 12.17 19.08 14.68
N ALA A 505 11.34 18.79 13.68
CA ALA A 505 10.13 18.01 13.82
C ALA A 505 9.75 17.38 12.49
N MET A 506 9.05 16.25 12.53
CA MET A 506 8.34 15.72 11.37
C MET A 506 7.25 16.73 10.96
N ALA A 507 7.04 16.92 9.67
CA ALA A 507 5.99 17.77 9.13
C ALA A 507 4.72 16.94 8.88
N PRO A 508 3.53 17.46 9.20
CA PRO A 508 2.27 16.78 8.88
C PRO A 508 2.10 16.78 7.35
N SER A 509 2.05 15.60 6.75
CA SER A 509 1.64 15.43 5.36
C SER A 509 0.12 15.30 5.26
N ARG A 510 -0.41 15.24 4.02
CA ARG A 510 -1.83 14.91 3.82
C ARG A 510 -2.17 13.63 4.58
N THR A 511 -3.14 13.74 5.49
CA THR A 511 -3.47 12.71 6.46
C THR A 511 -4.96 12.39 6.40
N TRP A 512 -5.30 11.11 6.43
CA TRP A 512 -6.69 10.67 6.52
C TRP A 512 -7.11 10.51 7.97
N LEU A 513 -8.15 11.24 8.35
CA LEU A 513 -8.71 11.21 9.69
C LEU A 513 -9.98 10.37 9.72
N SER A 514 -10.25 9.74 10.87
CA SER A 514 -11.48 9.00 11.14
C SER A 514 -12.02 9.29 12.54
N ALA A 515 -13.27 8.91 12.78
CA ALA A 515 -13.89 8.91 14.10
C ALA A 515 -13.51 7.63 14.88
N LYS A 516 -13.50 7.71 16.22
CA LYS A 516 -12.99 6.63 17.09
C LYS A 516 -13.96 5.46 17.30
N ASP A 517 -15.26 5.68 17.12
CA ASP A 517 -16.30 4.78 17.64
C ASP A 517 -16.85 3.77 16.60
N PHE A 518 -16.31 3.75 15.38
CA PHE A 518 -16.85 2.96 14.26
C PHE A 518 -15.87 1.90 13.74
N LEU A 519 -15.33 2.07 12.53
CA LEU A 519 -14.38 1.12 11.96
C LEU A 519 -13.02 1.25 12.67
N SER A 520 -12.35 0.12 12.88
CA SER A 520 -10.97 0.13 13.37
C SER A 520 -10.01 0.74 12.36
N ASP A 521 -8.95 1.38 12.84
CA ASP A 521 -7.87 1.96 12.02
C ASP A 521 -7.32 0.96 11.01
N VAL A 522 -7.17 -0.30 11.41
CA VAL A 522 -6.74 -1.38 10.52
C VAL A 522 -7.72 -1.56 9.36
N SER A 523 -9.04 -1.57 9.64
CA SER A 523 -10.06 -1.72 8.59
C SER A 523 -10.06 -0.54 7.63
N ILE A 524 -9.88 0.68 8.16
CA ILE A 524 -9.86 1.92 7.37
C ILE A 524 -8.60 2.01 6.49
N ALA A 525 -7.43 1.71 7.07
CA ALA A 525 -6.16 1.85 6.39
C ALA A 525 -5.88 0.71 5.39
N HIS A 526 -6.46 -0.49 5.58
CA HIS A 526 -6.12 -1.67 4.78
C HIS A 526 -6.31 -1.48 3.28
N THR A 527 -7.45 -0.93 2.84
CA THR A 527 -7.72 -0.74 1.41
C THR A 527 -6.81 0.30 0.76
N PRO A 528 -6.65 1.53 1.30
CA PRO A 528 -5.70 2.50 0.77
C PRO A 528 -4.25 2.01 0.76
N LEU A 529 -3.75 1.42 1.85
CA LEU A 529 -2.37 0.91 1.93
C LEU A 529 -2.12 -0.23 0.94
N SER A 530 -3.09 -1.14 0.77
CA SER A 530 -3.00 -2.23 -0.22
C SER A 530 -2.96 -1.72 -1.65
N LEU A 531 -3.73 -0.66 -1.95
CA LEU A 531 -3.70 0.01 -3.25
C LEU A 531 -2.35 0.69 -3.49
N ALA A 532 -1.85 1.45 -2.51
CA ALA A 532 -0.56 2.12 -2.60
C ALA A 532 0.58 1.13 -2.87
N GLN A 533 0.63 0.02 -2.13
CA GLN A 533 1.65 -1.02 -2.30
C GLN A 533 1.52 -1.75 -3.65
N LEU A 534 0.29 -2.10 -4.06
CA LEU A 534 0.06 -2.79 -5.34
C LEU A 534 0.45 -1.92 -6.54
N LEU A 535 0.15 -0.63 -6.47
CA LEU A 535 0.29 0.30 -7.59
C LEU A 535 1.67 0.96 -7.65
N GLU A 536 2.50 0.82 -6.62
CA GLU A 536 3.90 1.24 -6.64
C GLU A 536 4.66 0.62 -7.84
N GLU A 537 4.51 -0.69 -8.04
CA GLU A 537 5.16 -1.39 -9.15
C GLU A 537 4.33 -1.39 -10.45
N LYS A 538 3.04 -1.04 -10.36
CA LYS A 538 2.04 -1.18 -11.43
C LYS A 538 1.17 0.08 -11.61
N PRO A 539 1.76 1.28 -11.74
CA PRO A 539 0.99 2.51 -11.93
C PRO A 539 0.21 2.54 -13.25
N ASP A 540 0.59 1.70 -14.22
CA ASP A 540 -0.10 1.51 -15.50
C ASP A 540 -1.49 0.88 -15.35
N LEU A 541 -1.75 0.14 -14.27
CA LEU A 541 -3.05 -0.47 -14.02
C LEU A 541 -4.09 0.51 -13.46
N PHE A 542 -3.63 1.40 -12.56
CA PHE A 542 -4.40 2.52 -12.04
C PHE A 542 -3.41 3.56 -11.50
N ASN A 543 -3.40 4.76 -12.07
CA ASN A 543 -2.43 5.78 -11.70
C ASN A 543 -2.88 6.55 -10.43
N ILE A 544 -2.70 5.94 -9.26
CA ILE A 544 -3.22 6.45 -7.97
C ILE A 544 -2.72 7.87 -7.63
N TYR A 545 -1.44 8.15 -7.87
CA TYR A 545 -0.81 9.47 -7.63
C TYR A 545 -0.77 10.33 -8.91
N GLY A 546 -1.32 9.85 -10.03
CA GLY A 546 -1.28 10.59 -11.28
C GLY A 546 -2.30 11.70 -11.38
N GLU A 547 -2.08 12.52 -12.40
CA GLU A 547 -3.09 13.42 -12.95
C GLU A 547 -4.35 12.63 -13.31
N PHE A 548 -5.52 13.18 -12.99
CA PHE A 548 -6.82 12.60 -13.34
C PHE A 548 -7.67 13.67 -14.02
N LEU A 549 -8.02 13.46 -15.28
CA LEU A 549 -8.76 14.42 -16.10
C LEU A 549 -8.15 15.84 -16.06
N LYS A 550 -6.84 15.98 -16.26
CA LYS A 550 -6.12 17.28 -16.20
C LYS A 550 -6.06 17.96 -14.83
N ASN A 551 -6.41 17.24 -13.77
CA ASN A 551 -6.31 17.73 -12.41
C ASN A 551 -5.20 16.99 -11.66
N ASN A 552 -4.32 17.75 -11.02
CA ASN A 552 -3.31 17.24 -10.10
C ASN A 552 -3.85 17.21 -8.67
N ASN A 553 -3.20 16.42 -7.83
CA ASN A 553 -3.44 16.28 -6.39
C ASN A 553 -4.87 15.83 -6.04
N VAL A 554 -5.51 15.11 -6.97
CA VAL A 554 -6.86 14.57 -6.80
C VAL A 554 -6.81 13.36 -5.85
N ILE A 555 -7.43 13.51 -4.67
CA ILE A 555 -7.37 12.62 -3.50
C ILE A 555 -5.97 12.58 -2.88
N PHE A 556 -4.98 12.12 -3.62
CA PHE A 556 -3.57 12.06 -3.21
C PHE A 556 -2.76 13.10 -3.96
N ASN A 557 -1.73 13.67 -3.32
CA ASN A 557 -0.76 14.53 -4.00
C ASN A 557 0.05 13.73 -5.02
N ASN A 558 0.38 14.35 -6.16
CA ASN A 558 1.19 13.69 -7.19
C ASN A 558 2.61 13.37 -6.73
N ALA A 559 3.11 14.08 -5.71
CA ALA A 559 4.40 13.84 -5.12
C ALA A 559 4.44 12.59 -4.23
N ALA A 560 3.29 12.07 -3.78
CA ALA A 560 3.22 10.92 -2.90
C ALA A 560 3.88 9.69 -3.54
N LYS A 561 4.64 8.96 -2.72
CA LYS A 561 5.34 7.72 -3.08
C LYS A 561 4.78 6.50 -2.36
N GLY A 562 3.86 6.71 -1.43
CA GLY A 562 3.26 5.67 -0.62
C GLY A 562 2.31 6.24 0.43
N LEU A 563 1.78 5.34 1.25
CA LEU A 563 1.01 5.66 2.44
C LEU A 563 1.61 4.90 3.62
N ALA A 564 1.57 5.49 4.81
CA ALA A 564 1.98 4.86 6.06
C ALA A 564 0.94 5.12 7.15
N THR A 565 0.77 4.17 8.08
CA THR A 565 -0.07 4.37 9.26
C THR A 565 0.52 5.48 10.13
N THR A 566 -0.34 6.27 10.78
CA THR A 566 0.09 7.38 11.62
C THR A 566 0.38 6.89 13.03
N GLU A 567 1.59 7.12 13.52
CA GLU A 567 1.95 6.76 14.88
C GLU A 567 1.25 7.69 15.88
N LYS A 568 0.76 7.10 16.98
CA LYS A 568 0.07 7.85 18.03
C LYS A 568 0.94 8.98 18.60
N MET A 569 2.23 8.72 18.79
CA MET A 569 3.19 9.72 19.30
C MET A 569 3.34 10.90 18.35
N ASP A 570 3.43 10.64 17.04
CA ASP A 570 3.57 11.69 16.04
C ASP A 570 2.31 12.57 16.01
N PHE A 571 1.14 11.95 16.10
CA PHE A 571 -0.13 12.66 16.15
C PHE A 571 -0.29 13.54 17.40
N GLU A 572 0.11 13.07 18.58
CA GLU A 572 0.08 13.88 19.80
C GLU A 572 1.10 15.04 19.73
N LYS A 573 2.25 14.84 19.08
CA LYS A 573 3.22 15.92 18.83
C LYS A 573 2.61 16.99 17.92
N PHE A 574 1.87 16.61 16.87
CA PHE A 574 1.18 17.58 16.01
C PHE A 574 0.14 18.41 16.76
N LYS A 575 -0.65 17.79 17.65
CA LYS A 575 -1.60 18.51 18.50
C LYS A 575 -0.90 19.50 19.42
N THR A 576 0.20 19.07 20.06
CA THR A 576 0.98 19.94 20.95
C THR A 576 1.55 21.14 20.21
N ILE A 577 2.09 20.93 18.99
CA ILE A 577 2.56 22.04 18.14
C ILE A 577 1.40 22.99 17.85
N TYR A 578 0.26 22.47 17.41
CA TYR A 578 -0.92 23.27 17.11
C TYR A 578 -1.41 24.09 18.30
N ASP A 579 -1.44 23.53 19.51
CA ASP A 579 -1.88 24.26 20.72
C ASP A 579 -1.01 25.48 21.01
N VAL A 580 0.31 25.30 20.91
CA VAL A 580 1.25 26.40 21.07
C VAL A 580 1.05 27.43 19.97
N MET A 581 0.94 27.02 18.72
CA MET A 581 0.70 27.94 17.60
C MET A 581 -0.64 28.69 17.73
N ASN A 582 -1.68 28.03 18.25
CA ASN A 582 -2.99 28.63 18.46
C ASN A 582 -2.95 29.65 19.61
N SER A 583 -2.20 29.36 20.68
CA SER A 583 -1.96 30.33 21.76
C SER A 583 -1.20 31.58 21.26
N CYS A 584 -0.32 31.40 20.27
CA CYS A 584 0.39 32.45 19.58
C CYS A 584 -0.46 33.21 18.54
N GLY A 585 -1.67 32.74 18.21
CA GLY A 585 -2.52 33.32 17.17
C GLY A 585 -2.02 33.12 15.74
N VAL A 586 -1.26 32.04 15.49
CA VAL A 586 -0.63 31.74 14.19
C VAL A 586 -0.91 30.32 13.66
N ALA A 587 -1.91 29.64 14.24
CA ALA A 587 -2.33 28.29 13.85
C ALA A 587 -3.47 28.27 12.83
#